data_AF-A0A401IHF3-F1
#
_entry.id   AF-A0A401IHF3-F1
#
_cell.length_a   1.000
_cell.length_b   1.000
_cell.length_c   1.000
_cell.angle_alpha   90.00
_cell.angle_beta   90.00
_cell.angle_gamma   90.00
#
_symmetry.space_group_name_H-M   'P 1'
#
loop_
_entity.id
_entity.type
_entity.pdbx_description
1 polymer ?
#
loop_
_entity_poly.entity_id
_entity_poly.type
_entity_poly.pdbx_seq_one_letter_code
_entity_poly.pdbx_strand_id
1 'polypeptide(L)'
;MGNMHFVTQVKLQFHKPGAVIKVKSAFEKTIHEEFTHYKNKDNTSLQFPISHVNCPNINESGSKFIPTSNEIYFVVASGSKYGFGDELNNVLHRFSHQLEDTLFFIEDEYDCYIKRYEIKNGKFHYETVVKENGDLADYFTEAFPDDKQLHFNLLRYYALEWQGIISSINFQEPIKAANRALKLADDWLLHYLKGTAYEAGRNSEKALSQFKRALNVKRKENPKLNDSDCRIIYHAISVCLNKINQFEQAISIAEKAMAIIPSWGDYTPTESKGYALMQLKRYEEAIECFDEILKHSLKRRDIAYALYNKACVFTFLKQYDEAVALLYASFHMEKELVNEARHDEALFPLINELQDKNILTTYLR
;
A
#
# COMPACT_ATOMS: atom_id res chain seq x y z
N MET A 1 10.35 31.87 -10.46
CA MET A 1 9.97 30.49 -10.82
C MET A 1 10.82 29.60 -9.94
N GLY A 2 10.31 29.21 -8.76
CA GLY A 2 11.05 28.37 -7.82
C GLY A 2 11.00 26.91 -8.27
N ASN A 3 12.07 26.15 -8.02
CA ASN A 3 12.10 24.71 -8.25
C ASN A 3 11.22 24.06 -7.19
N MET A 4 9.98 23.75 -7.54
CA MET A 4 9.04 23.12 -6.60
C MET A 4 9.37 21.64 -6.49
N HIS A 5 10.18 21.27 -5.49
CA HIS A 5 10.45 19.87 -5.19
C HIS A 5 9.33 19.30 -4.32
N PHE A 6 8.37 18.63 -4.97
CA PHE A 6 7.29 17.94 -4.28
C PHE A 6 7.85 16.76 -3.51
N VAL A 7 7.94 16.92 -2.19
CA VAL A 7 8.20 15.79 -1.31
C VAL A 7 7.16 15.79 -0.22
N THR A 8 6.05 15.15 -0.53
CA THR A 8 4.89 15.03 0.34
C THR A 8 5.00 13.85 1.31
N GLN A 9 5.94 12.94 1.07
CA GLN A 9 6.54 12.00 2.03
C GLN A 9 7.48 11.19 1.17
N VAL A 10 8.76 11.14 1.51
CA VAL A 10 9.54 10.02 1.01
C VAL A 10 9.20 8.82 1.86
N LYS A 11 8.17 8.08 1.43
CA LYS A 11 7.90 6.71 1.90
C LYS A 11 8.97 5.75 1.34
N LEU A 12 10.26 6.09 1.51
CA LEU A 12 11.38 5.14 1.36
C LEU A 12 11.36 4.23 2.60
N GLN A 13 10.34 3.40 2.80
CA GLN A 13 10.30 2.40 3.88
C GLN A 13 10.75 2.86 5.29
N PHE A 14 10.79 4.16 5.60
CA PHE A 14 11.04 4.63 6.95
C PHE A 14 9.71 4.57 7.68
N HIS A 15 9.69 3.91 8.83
CA HIS A 15 8.57 3.93 9.75
C HIS A 15 8.35 5.32 10.40
N LYS A 16 8.80 6.42 9.78
CA LYS A 16 8.92 7.77 10.36
C LYS A 16 8.74 8.88 9.29
N PRO A 17 8.14 10.04 9.63
CA PRO A 17 7.94 11.16 8.72
C PRO A 17 9.26 11.71 8.12
N GLY A 18 9.21 12.19 6.87
CA GLY A 18 10.38 12.83 6.26
C GLY A 18 10.17 13.54 4.90
N ALA A 19 11.07 14.49 4.61
CA ALA A 19 11.08 15.34 3.42
C ALA A 19 12.41 15.19 2.63
N VAL A 20 12.36 15.43 1.31
CA VAL A 20 13.54 15.47 0.44
C VAL A 20 13.74 16.89 -0.08
N ILE A 21 14.93 17.46 0.16
CA ILE A 21 15.22 18.86 -0.15
C ILE A 21 16.38 18.92 -1.13
N LYS A 22 16.27 19.77 -2.15
CA LYS A 22 17.36 19.98 -3.10
C LYS A 22 18.34 21.03 -2.60
N VAL A 23 19.61 20.80 -2.89
CA VAL A 23 20.72 21.64 -2.42
C VAL A 23 21.57 22.10 -3.59
N LYS A 24 22.08 23.32 -3.45
CA LYS A 24 23.02 23.91 -4.40
C LYS A 24 24.31 23.10 -4.39
N SER A 25 24.70 22.59 -5.55
CA SER A 25 25.86 21.70 -5.74
C SER A 25 27.16 22.19 -5.07
N ALA A 26 27.39 23.51 -5.03
CA ALA A 26 28.57 24.11 -4.40
C ALA A 26 28.70 23.87 -2.88
N PHE A 27 27.63 23.46 -2.19
CA PHE A 27 27.60 23.29 -0.73
C PHE A 27 27.48 21.83 -0.26
N GLU A 28 27.56 20.87 -1.19
CA GLU A 28 27.40 19.44 -0.91
C GLU A 28 28.26 18.96 0.26
N LYS A 29 29.57 19.22 0.19
CA LYS A 29 30.56 18.76 1.19
C LYS A 29 30.31 19.37 2.57
N THR A 30 30.05 20.68 2.62
CA THR A 30 29.79 21.40 3.87
C THR A 30 28.56 20.87 4.58
N ILE A 31 27.47 20.64 3.83
CA ILE A 31 26.24 20.15 4.42
C ILE A 31 26.39 18.66 4.82
N HIS A 32 27.14 17.87 4.07
CA HIS A 32 27.44 16.48 4.44
C HIS A 32 28.21 16.36 5.77
N GLU A 33 29.25 17.17 5.97
CA GLU A 33 30.08 17.14 7.17
C GLU A 33 29.31 17.57 8.44
N GLU A 34 28.53 18.65 8.35
CA GLU A 34 27.74 19.19 9.47
C GLU A 34 26.64 18.24 9.95
N PHE A 35 25.90 17.62 9.02
CA PHE A 35 24.81 16.70 9.38
C PHE A 35 25.32 15.35 9.89
N THR A 36 26.50 14.91 9.45
CA THR A 36 27.17 13.72 10.02
C THR A 36 27.50 13.94 11.49
N HIS A 37 27.84 15.16 11.89
CA HIS A 37 28.05 15.53 13.29
C HIS A 37 26.75 15.53 14.11
N TYR A 38 25.62 15.84 13.47
CA TYR A 38 24.28 15.86 14.09
C TYR A 38 23.73 14.45 14.40
N LYS A 39 24.04 13.45 13.57
CA LYS A 39 23.60 12.05 13.72
C LYS A 39 23.96 11.42 15.08
N ASN A 40 24.99 11.94 15.76
CA ASN A 40 25.51 11.37 17.00
C ASN A 40 24.90 11.94 18.29
N LYS A 41 24.05 12.97 18.24
CA LYS A 41 23.57 13.63 19.47
C LYS A 41 22.21 13.13 20.00
N ASP A 42 21.19 12.90 19.16
CA ASP A 42 19.80 12.83 19.68
C ASP A 42 18.89 11.73 19.10
N ASN A 43 19.41 10.56 18.68
CA ASN A 43 18.61 9.48 18.06
C ASN A 43 17.79 9.90 16.81
N THR A 44 17.96 11.11 16.28
CA THR A 44 17.45 11.56 14.97
C THR A 44 18.30 10.95 13.85
N SER A 45 17.72 10.06 13.03
CA SER A 45 18.38 9.46 11.88
C SER A 45 18.17 10.30 10.63
N LEU A 46 19.00 11.33 10.45
CA LEU A 46 19.15 12.01 9.16
C LEU A 46 19.95 11.12 8.21
N GLN A 47 19.36 10.77 7.06
CA GLN A 47 20.03 9.96 6.04
C GLN A 47 20.58 10.84 4.92
N PHE A 48 21.87 10.69 4.62
CA PHE A 48 22.64 11.44 3.62
C PHE A 48 23.47 10.51 2.73
N PRO A 49 23.71 10.79 1.43
CA PRO A 49 22.93 11.55 0.44
C PRO A 49 22.30 10.65 -0.65
N ILE A 50 21.29 11.17 -1.36
CA ILE A 50 20.68 10.58 -2.57
C ILE A 50 21.50 10.97 -3.82
N SER A 51 22.84 10.89 -3.81
CA SER A 51 23.56 10.76 -5.09
C SER A 51 23.43 9.32 -5.62
N HIS A 52 23.13 8.39 -4.71
CA HIS A 52 22.76 7.02 -5.00
C HIS A 52 21.67 6.58 -4.02
N VAL A 53 20.40 6.81 -4.35
CA VAL A 53 19.35 5.96 -3.78
C VAL A 53 19.53 4.57 -4.38
N ASN A 54 20.30 3.74 -3.67
CA ASN A 54 19.96 2.34 -3.57
C ASN A 54 18.81 2.29 -2.56
N CYS A 55 17.56 2.32 -3.05
CA CYS A 55 16.43 1.86 -2.25
C CYS A 55 16.76 0.43 -1.82
N PRO A 56 16.78 0.08 -0.53
CA PRO A 56 16.76 -1.32 -0.14
C PRO A 56 15.38 -1.90 -0.50
N ASN A 57 15.29 -2.37 -1.75
CA ASN A 57 14.37 -3.31 -2.39
C ASN A 57 12.84 -3.09 -2.31
N ILE A 58 12.28 -2.69 -3.46
CA ILE A 58 11.32 -3.49 -4.27
C ILE A 58 11.67 -3.13 -5.74
N ASN A 59 12.37 -3.88 -6.62
CA ASN A 59 12.66 -5.30 -6.81
C ASN A 59 14.07 -5.50 -7.40
N GLU A 60 14.72 -6.63 -7.10
CA GLU A 60 15.95 -7.08 -7.76
C GLU A 60 15.70 -7.42 -9.24
N SER A 61 16.03 -6.49 -10.13
CA SER A 61 16.56 -6.80 -11.47
C SER A 61 17.33 -5.61 -12.04
N GLY A 62 18.50 -5.32 -11.46
CA GLY A 62 19.70 -4.90 -12.21
C GLY A 62 19.64 -3.68 -13.15
N SER A 63 18.59 -2.87 -13.17
CA SER A 63 18.57 -1.60 -13.87
C SER A 63 18.91 -0.48 -12.88
N LYS A 64 20.19 -0.12 -12.87
CA LYS A 64 20.65 1.13 -12.25
C LYS A 64 19.78 2.26 -12.81
N PHE A 65 18.96 2.88 -11.97
CA PHE A 65 18.51 4.24 -12.24
C PHE A 65 19.77 5.10 -12.22
N ILE A 66 20.21 5.55 -13.38
CA ILE A 66 21.27 6.54 -13.52
C ILE A 66 20.53 7.88 -13.57
N PRO A 67 20.51 8.69 -12.49
CA PRO A 67 19.93 10.01 -12.57
C PRO A 67 20.69 10.79 -13.64
N THR A 68 19.97 11.34 -14.62
CA THR A 68 20.52 12.12 -15.72
C THR A 68 20.86 13.56 -15.33
N SER A 69 20.96 13.89 -14.04
CA SER A 69 21.23 15.26 -13.60
C SER A 69 22.18 15.31 -12.40
N ASN A 70 23.07 16.32 -12.40
CA ASN A 70 23.97 16.69 -11.30
C ASN A 70 23.20 17.28 -10.08
N GLU A 71 22.00 16.78 -9.78
CA GLU A 71 21.13 17.31 -8.74
C GLU A 71 21.29 16.55 -7.43
N ILE A 72 21.38 17.28 -6.32
CA ILE A 72 21.68 16.71 -5.00
C ILE A 72 20.46 16.87 -4.09
N TYR A 73 19.98 15.75 -3.55
CA TYR A 73 18.76 15.63 -2.76
C TYR A 73 19.04 15.09 -1.35
N PHE A 74 18.34 15.63 -0.35
CA PHE A 74 18.60 15.44 1.07
C PHE A 74 17.37 14.86 1.77
N VAL A 75 17.44 13.65 2.35
CA VAL A 75 16.33 13.09 3.13
C VAL A 75 16.44 13.56 4.58
N VAL A 76 15.52 14.41 4.98
CA VAL A 76 15.27 14.70 6.38
C VAL A 76 14.22 13.72 6.88
N ALA A 77 14.62 12.74 7.69
CA ALA A 77 13.71 11.81 8.36
C ALA A 77 13.83 12.02 9.87
N SER A 78 12.70 12.07 10.59
CA SER A 78 12.79 12.08 12.05
C SER A 78 13.29 10.70 12.47
N GLY A 79 14.23 10.66 13.42
CA GLY A 79 14.65 9.39 14.04
C GLY A 79 13.75 8.96 15.18
N SER A 80 12.62 9.65 15.38
CA SER A 80 11.58 9.29 16.33
C SER A 80 10.26 9.11 15.58
N LYS A 81 9.28 8.42 16.18
CA LYS A 81 7.89 8.45 15.66
C LYS A 81 7.26 9.84 15.76
N TYR A 82 7.87 10.73 16.54
CA TYR A 82 7.39 12.07 16.83
C TYR A 82 8.02 13.04 15.82
N GLY A 83 7.22 14.03 15.41
CA GLY A 83 7.49 14.92 14.28
C GLY A 83 8.78 15.74 14.40
N PHE A 84 8.96 16.61 13.42
CA PHE A 84 10.09 17.53 13.39
C PHE A 84 9.80 18.74 14.28
N GLY A 85 10.44 18.79 15.45
CA GLY A 85 10.37 19.92 16.40
C GLY A 85 11.20 21.13 15.97
N ASP A 86 11.48 22.03 16.92
CA ASP A 86 12.29 23.25 16.74
C ASP A 86 13.69 22.98 16.19
N GLU A 87 14.21 21.77 16.40
CA GLU A 87 15.52 21.33 15.97
C GLU A 87 15.67 21.24 14.45
N LEU A 88 14.68 20.68 13.74
CA LEU A 88 14.70 20.69 12.27
C LEU A 88 14.64 22.13 11.75
N ASN A 89 13.76 22.94 12.34
CA ASN A 89 13.59 24.34 11.94
C ASN A 89 14.91 25.10 12.11
N ASN A 90 15.62 24.88 13.21
CA ASN A 90 16.94 25.47 13.47
C ASN A 90 18.01 25.00 12.47
N VAL A 91 17.97 23.73 12.08
CA VAL A 91 18.87 23.19 11.06
C VAL A 91 18.57 23.83 9.70
N LEU A 92 17.32 23.79 9.23
CA LEU A 92 16.93 24.36 7.94
C LEU A 92 17.16 25.87 7.87
N HIS A 93 16.90 26.59 8.96
CA HIS A 93 17.17 28.02 9.05
C HIS A 93 18.67 28.34 8.95
N ARG A 94 19.54 27.55 9.60
CA ARG A 94 21.00 27.75 9.49
C ARG A 94 21.53 27.54 8.08
N PHE A 95 20.95 26.59 7.34
CA PHE A 95 21.42 26.22 6.02
C PHE A 95 20.63 26.86 4.87
N SER A 96 19.64 27.71 5.16
CA SER A 96 18.69 28.23 4.17
C SER A 96 19.37 28.87 2.94
N HIS A 97 20.51 29.55 3.12
CA HIS A 97 21.28 30.14 2.02
C HIS A 97 21.93 29.12 1.06
N GLN A 98 22.19 27.91 1.56
CA GLN A 98 22.84 26.80 0.85
C GLN A 98 21.81 25.88 0.16
N LEU A 99 20.53 25.96 0.55
CA LEU A 99 19.43 25.21 -0.06
C LEU A 99 18.93 25.89 -1.35
N GLU A 100 18.37 25.11 -2.28
CA GLU A 100 17.64 25.68 -3.42
C GLU A 100 16.27 26.21 -2.96
N ASP A 101 15.75 27.20 -3.67
CA ASP A 101 14.40 27.70 -3.43
C ASP A 101 13.40 26.55 -3.58
N THR A 102 12.78 26.15 -2.47
CA THR A 102 12.00 24.92 -2.35
C THR A 102 10.80 25.15 -1.45
N LEU A 103 9.68 24.53 -1.81
CA LEU A 103 8.47 24.47 -0.99
C LEU A 103 8.19 23.00 -0.66
N PHE A 104 8.01 22.67 0.61
CA PHE A 104 7.65 21.32 1.04
C PHE A 104 6.74 21.34 2.28
N PHE A 105 6.11 20.20 2.55
CA PHE A 105 5.16 20.03 3.65
C PHE A 105 5.60 18.87 4.51
N ILE A 106 5.44 19.00 5.81
CA ILE A 106 5.65 17.92 6.76
C ILE A 106 4.40 17.83 7.62
N GLU A 107 3.82 16.64 7.66
CA GLU A 107 2.74 16.32 8.57
C GLU A 107 3.30 15.93 9.94
N ASP A 108 2.75 16.52 10.99
CA ASP A 108 3.02 16.12 12.36
C ASP A 108 1.98 15.08 12.80
N GLU A 109 2.40 13.81 12.94
CA GLU A 109 1.52 12.67 13.23
C GLU A 109 0.74 12.81 14.54
N TYR A 110 1.13 13.71 15.45
CA TYR A 110 0.49 13.87 16.76
C TYR A 110 -0.56 14.98 16.82
N ASP A 111 -0.33 16.08 16.10
CA ASP A 111 -1.11 17.30 16.29
C ASP A 111 -2.13 17.56 15.17
N CYS A 112 -2.21 16.68 14.17
CA CYS A 112 -3.04 16.87 12.97
C CYS A 112 -2.76 18.21 12.25
N TYR A 113 -1.54 18.72 12.38
CA TYR A 113 -1.10 19.95 11.75
C TYR A 113 -0.12 19.64 10.62
N ILE A 114 -0.27 20.38 9.53
CA ILE A 114 0.72 20.37 8.46
C ILE A 114 1.62 21.58 8.65
N LYS A 115 2.92 21.38 8.76
CA LYS A 115 3.88 22.47 8.67
C LYS A 115 4.22 22.70 7.21
N ARG A 116 3.94 23.90 6.72
CA ARG A 116 4.38 24.37 5.41
C ARG A 116 5.74 25.00 5.56
N TYR A 117 6.69 24.57 4.72
CA TYR A 117 8.07 25.06 4.70
C TYR A 117 8.38 25.69 3.35
N GLU A 118 8.87 26.92 3.37
CA GLU A 118 9.29 27.66 2.18
C GLU A 118 10.71 28.17 2.35
N ILE A 119 11.59 27.82 1.40
CA ILE A 119 12.91 28.40 1.24
C ILE A 119 12.85 29.29 0.00
N LYS A 120 13.11 30.58 0.17
CA LYS A 120 13.07 31.55 -0.92
C LYS A 120 14.12 32.62 -0.75
N ASN A 121 14.93 32.84 -1.79
CA ASN A 121 16.06 33.76 -1.76
C ASN A 121 17.01 33.49 -0.59
N GLY A 122 17.22 32.21 -0.26
CA GLY A 122 18.04 31.79 0.87
C GLY A 122 17.47 32.13 2.26
N LYS A 123 16.21 32.55 2.35
CA LYS A 123 15.49 32.70 3.62
C LYS A 123 14.57 31.52 3.84
N PHE A 124 14.53 31.03 5.07
CA PHE A 124 13.66 29.96 5.49
C PHE A 124 12.46 30.50 6.24
N HIS A 125 11.27 30.08 5.83
CA HIS A 125 10.00 30.40 6.44
C HIS A 125 9.25 29.11 6.69
N TYR A 126 8.58 29.01 7.84
CA TYR A 126 7.64 27.94 8.09
C TYR A 126 6.41 28.49 8.81
N GLU A 127 5.27 27.85 8.55
CA GLU A 127 4.02 28.13 9.24
C GLU A 127 3.34 26.81 9.60
N THR A 128 2.79 26.74 10.81
CA THR A 128 1.92 25.62 11.18
C THR A 128 0.54 25.90 10.58
N VAL A 129 0.17 25.09 9.61
CA VAL A 129 -1.17 25.02 9.06
C VAL A 129 -1.98 24.13 9.99
N VAL A 130 -2.47 24.74 11.08
CA VAL A 130 -3.47 24.14 11.95
C VAL A 130 -4.80 24.14 11.22
N LYS A 131 -5.57 23.05 11.28
CA LYS A 131 -7.02 23.17 11.08
C LYS A 131 -7.79 22.45 12.17
N GLU A 132 -8.50 23.26 12.96
CA GLU A 132 -9.41 22.80 14.01
C GLU A 132 -10.66 22.12 13.45
N ASN A 133 -11.02 22.22 12.16
CA ASN A 133 -12.25 21.61 11.62
C ASN A 133 -12.40 21.61 10.08
N GLY A 134 -11.32 21.80 9.30
CA GLY A 134 -11.45 21.93 7.85
C GLY A 134 -10.66 20.88 7.07
N ASP A 135 -11.17 20.57 5.89
CA ASP A 135 -10.55 19.58 5.02
C ASP A 135 -9.21 20.08 4.49
N LEU A 136 -8.18 19.23 4.60
CA LEU A 136 -6.83 19.45 4.09
C LEU A 136 -6.84 19.80 2.61
N ALA A 137 -7.78 19.20 1.87
CA ALA A 137 -7.97 19.44 0.45
C ALA A 137 -8.38 20.88 0.12
N ASP A 138 -9.24 21.47 0.96
CA ASP A 138 -9.72 22.83 0.76
C ASP A 138 -8.57 23.82 1.01
N TYR A 139 -7.73 23.56 2.01
CA TYR A 139 -6.50 24.34 2.22
C TYR A 139 -5.57 24.29 1.02
N PHE A 140 -5.29 23.11 0.46
CA PHE A 140 -4.41 23.01 -0.70
C PHE A 140 -4.97 23.73 -1.93
N THR A 141 -6.30 23.72 -2.09
CA THR A 141 -6.99 24.48 -3.14
C THR A 141 -6.83 25.99 -2.95
N GLU A 142 -7.00 26.48 -1.72
CA GLU A 142 -6.90 27.90 -1.37
C GLU A 142 -5.46 28.44 -1.42
N ALA A 143 -4.50 27.64 -0.94
CA ALA A 143 -3.10 28.04 -0.83
C ALA A 143 -2.36 27.99 -2.18
N PHE A 144 -2.77 27.12 -3.10
CA PHE A 144 -2.12 26.92 -4.41
C PHE A 144 -3.13 26.93 -5.56
N PRO A 145 -3.87 28.03 -5.76
CA PRO A 145 -4.97 28.07 -6.73
C PRO A 145 -4.49 27.88 -8.18
N ASP A 146 -3.25 28.28 -8.48
CA ASP A 146 -2.69 28.26 -9.83
C ASP A 146 -1.81 27.02 -10.13
N ASP A 147 -1.41 26.24 -9.11
CA ASP A 147 -0.56 25.05 -9.28
C ASP A 147 -1.35 23.75 -9.15
N LYS A 148 -2.01 23.39 -10.25
CA LYS A 148 -2.85 22.17 -10.32
C LYS A 148 -2.07 20.88 -10.10
N GLN A 149 -0.77 20.86 -10.44
CA GLN A 149 0.07 19.67 -10.27
C GLN A 149 0.45 19.49 -8.80
N LEU A 150 0.84 20.56 -8.12
CA LEU A 150 1.05 20.56 -6.67
C LEU A 150 -0.21 20.11 -5.94
N HIS A 151 -1.34 20.72 -6.28
CA HIS A 151 -2.62 20.40 -5.67
C HIS A 151 -2.99 18.92 -5.88
N PHE A 152 -2.81 18.39 -7.10
CA PHE A 152 -3.02 16.97 -7.36
C PHE A 152 -2.10 16.08 -6.52
N ASN A 153 -0.80 16.36 -6.45
CA ASN A 153 0.17 15.56 -5.70
C ASN A 153 -0.16 15.52 -4.20
N LEU A 154 -0.57 16.64 -3.63
CA LEU A 154 -0.97 16.75 -2.22
C LEU A 154 -2.26 15.97 -1.92
N LEU A 155 -3.29 16.13 -2.74
CA LEU A 155 -4.54 15.38 -2.57
C LEU A 155 -4.34 13.88 -2.79
N ARG A 156 -3.51 13.52 -3.77
CA ARG A 156 -3.16 12.13 -4.05
C ARG A 156 -2.47 11.52 -2.84
N TYR A 157 -1.51 12.24 -2.25
CA TYR A 157 -0.83 11.82 -1.04
C TYR A 157 -1.81 11.58 0.12
N TYR A 158 -2.63 12.59 0.45
CA TYR A 158 -3.65 12.50 1.50
C TYR A 158 -4.59 11.29 1.30
N ALA A 159 -5.00 11.02 0.06
CA ALA A 159 -5.80 9.84 -0.24
C ALA A 159 -5.06 8.53 0.09
N LEU A 160 -3.78 8.42 -0.22
CA LEU A 160 -2.98 7.20 -0.01
C LEU A 160 -2.68 6.91 1.47
N GLU A 161 -2.81 7.88 2.36
CA GLU A 161 -2.70 7.65 3.81
C GLU A 161 -3.79 6.72 4.32
N TRP A 162 -4.97 6.80 3.71
CA TRP A 162 -6.08 5.91 4.03
C TRP A 162 -5.80 4.45 3.69
N GLN A 163 -4.86 4.14 2.77
CA GLN A 163 -4.62 2.78 2.30
C GLN A 163 -4.37 1.78 3.44
N GLY A 164 -3.67 2.19 4.49
CA GLY A 164 -3.33 1.34 5.64
C GLY A 164 -4.44 1.19 6.69
N ILE A 165 -5.49 2.00 6.60
CA ILE A 165 -6.57 2.06 7.60
C ILE A 165 -7.95 1.78 7.01
N ILE A 166 -8.06 1.47 5.71
CA ILE A 166 -9.33 1.08 5.09
C ILE A 166 -9.95 -0.09 5.85
N SER A 167 -11.20 0.10 6.27
CA SER A 167 -12.02 -0.88 6.97
C SER A 167 -13.49 -0.71 6.59
N SER A 168 -14.33 -1.66 7.01
CA SER A 168 -15.78 -1.58 6.82
C SER A 168 -16.44 -0.36 7.49
N ILE A 169 -15.76 0.28 8.45
CA ILE A 169 -16.28 1.44 9.19
C ILE A 169 -15.92 2.75 8.49
N ASN A 170 -14.69 2.89 7.99
CA ASN A 170 -14.16 4.16 7.49
C ASN A 170 -13.96 4.22 5.96
N PHE A 171 -14.45 3.24 5.20
CA PHE A 171 -14.24 3.16 3.75
C PHE A 171 -14.74 4.37 2.93
N GLN A 172 -15.62 5.21 3.47
CA GLN A 172 -16.15 6.39 2.76
C GLN A 172 -15.12 7.51 2.60
N GLU A 173 -14.25 7.71 3.60
CA GLU A 173 -13.24 8.78 3.58
C GLU A 173 -12.16 8.61 2.51
N PRO A 174 -11.54 7.43 2.30
CA PRO A 174 -10.62 7.22 1.18
C PRO A 174 -11.29 7.49 -0.17
N ILE A 175 -12.57 7.17 -0.31
CA ILE A 175 -13.33 7.43 -1.55
C ILE A 175 -13.48 8.94 -1.77
N LYS A 176 -13.85 9.69 -0.73
CA LYS A 176 -13.96 11.15 -0.78
C LYS A 176 -12.61 11.80 -1.11
N ALA A 177 -11.54 11.40 -0.41
CA ALA A 177 -10.19 11.90 -0.62
C ALA A 177 -9.71 11.65 -2.06
N ALA A 178 -9.82 10.40 -2.53
CA ALA A 178 -9.43 10.04 -3.89
C ALA A 178 -10.28 10.75 -4.96
N ASN A 179 -11.57 10.95 -4.72
CA ASN A 179 -12.44 11.69 -5.66
C ASN A 179 -11.99 13.14 -5.85
N ARG A 180 -11.44 13.78 -4.81
CA ARG A 180 -10.91 15.15 -4.97
C ARG A 180 -9.70 15.18 -5.87
N ALA A 181 -8.72 14.30 -5.63
CA ALA A 181 -7.53 14.20 -6.46
C ALA A 181 -7.87 13.85 -7.92
N LEU A 182 -8.79 12.90 -8.13
CA LEU A 182 -9.22 12.47 -9.47
C LEU A 182 -9.96 13.55 -10.28
N LYS A 183 -10.39 14.66 -9.67
CA LYS A 183 -10.91 15.83 -10.41
C LYS A 183 -9.81 16.59 -11.15
N LEU A 184 -8.56 16.47 -10.69
CA LEU A 184 -7.42 17.21 -11.22
C LEU A 184 -6.65 16.40 -12.25
N ALA A 185 -6.39 15.12 -11.96
CA ALA A 185 -5.75 14.21 -12.90
C ALA A 185 -6.18 12.75 -12.67
N ASP A 186 -6.15 11.97 -13.76
CA ASP A 186 -6.44 10.52 -13.75
C ASP A 186 -5.22 9.76 -13.21
N ASP A 187 -5.43 8.79 -12.32
CA ASP A 187 -4.35 8.04 -11.66
C ASP A 187 -4.81 6.64 -11.26
N TRP A 188 -4.02 5.65 -11.65
CA TRP A 188 -4.38 4.25 -11.45
C TRP A 188 -4.43 3.86 -9.96
N LEU A 189 -3.55 4.44 -9.13
CA LEU A 189 -3.42 4.09 -7.72
C LEU A 189 -4.59 4.67 -6.91
N LEU A 190 -5.08 5.86 -7.27
CA LEU A 190 -6.30 6.42 -6.71
C LEU A 190 -7.55 5.62 -7.09
N HIS A 191 -7.62 5.13 -8.32
CA HIS A 191 -8.66 4.19 -8.72
C HIS A 191 -8.56 2.86 -7.97
N TYR A 192 -7.34 2.34 -7.77
CA TYR A 192 -7.09 1.14 -6.98
C TYR A 192 -7.53 1.32 -5.53
N LEU A 193 -7.12 2.41 -4.86
CA LEU A 193 -7.51 2.77 -3.51
C LEU A 193 -9.04 2.83 -3.35
N LYS A 194 -9.73 3.49 -4.28
CA LYS A 194 -11.21 3.52 -4.28
C LYS A 194 -11.81 2.12 -4.44
N GLY A 195 -11.20 1.28 -5.28
CA GLY A 195 -11.60 -0.11 -5.44
C GLY A 195 -11.52 -0.87 -4.12
N THR A 196 -10.38 -0.77 -3.42
CA THR A 196 -10.18 -1.39 -2.09
C THR A 196 -11.16 -0.86 -1.06
N ALA A 197 -11.44 0.45 -1.06
CA ALA A 197 -12.43 1.04 -0.18
C ALA A 197 -13.85 0.53 -0.46
N TYR A 198 -14.26 0.44 -1.73
CA TYR A 198 -15.56 -0.16 -2.07
C TYR A 198 -15.66 -1.63 -1.69
N GLU A 199 -14.56 -2.37 -1.82
CA GLU A 199 -14.48 -3.78 -1.41
C GLU A 199 -14.65 -3.93 0.11
N ALA A 200 -13.97 -3.11 0.91
CA ALA A 200 -14.15 -3.06 2.36
C ALA A 200 -15.59 -2.69 2.77
N GLY A 201 -16.24 -1.82 1.99
CA GLY A 201 -17.66 -1.50 2.09
C GLY A 201 -18.61 -2.58 1.52
N ARG A 202 -18.10 -3.77 1.20
CA ARG A 202 -18.82 -4.92 0.61
C ARG A 202 -19.55 -4.61 -0.71
N ASN A 203 -19.05 -3.65 -1.48
CA ASN A 203 -19.59 -3.29 -2.79
C ASN A 203 -18.65 -3.75 -3.92
N SER A 204 -18.68 -5.06 -4.19
CA SER A 204 -17.81 -5.71 -5.18
C SER A 204 -17.99 -5.18 -6.61
N GLU A 205 -19.20 -4.74 -6.99
CA GLU A 205 -19.45 -4.19 -8.32
C GLU A 205 -18.79 -2.83 -8.52
N LYS A 206 -18.92 -1.91 -7.55
CA LYS A 206 -18.23 -0.61 -7.60
C LYS A 206 -16.72 -0.80 -7.50
N ALA A 207 -16.26 -1.74 -6.66
CA ALA A 207 -14.85 -2.08 -6.57
C ALA A 207 -14.29 -2.55 -7.91
N LEU A 208 -14.96 -3.52 -8.56
CA LEU A 208 -14.61 -4.03 -9.88
C LEU A 208 -14.55 -2.91 -10.93
N SER A 209 -15.52 -1.99 -10.92
CA SER A 209 -15.53 -0.83 -11.81
C SER A 209 -14.28 0.04 -11.62
N GLN A 210 -13.88 0.32 -10.38
CA GLN A 210 -12.68 1.13 -10.11
C GLN A 210 -11.39 0.39 -10.46
N PHE A 211 -11.26 -0.92 -10.16
CA PHE A 211 -10.08 -1.68 -10.55
C PHE A 211 -9.93 -1.79 -12.08
N LYS A 212 -11.04 -1.94 -12.82
CA LYS A 212 -11.01 -1.86 -14.30
C LYS A 212 -10.57 -0.48 -14.80
N ARG A 213 -10.96 0.61 -14.13
CA ARG A 213 -10.46 1.96 -14.43
C ARG A 213 -8.96 2.07 -14.17
N ALA A 214 -8.48 1.58 -13.02
CA ALA A 214 -7.05 1.54 -12.71
C ALA A 214 -6.25 0.82 -13.81
N LEU A 215 -6.72 -0.34 -14.25
CA LEU A 215 -6.09 -1.10 -15.34
C LEU A 215 -6.09 -0.33 -16.68
N ASN A 216 -7.17 0.40 -16.97
CA ASN A 216 -7.25 1.23 -18.18
C ASN A 216 -6.28 2.40 -18.15
N VAL A 217 -6.08 3.04 -17.00
CA VAL A 217 -5.05 4.07 -16.82
C VAL A 217 -3.67 3.46 -17.02
N LYS A 218 -3.39 2.33 -16.37
CA LYS A 218 -2.14 1.58 -16.58
C LYS A 218 -1.88 1.20 -18.02
N ARG A 219 -2.92 0.86 -18.78
CA ARG A 219 -2.78 0.53 -20.20
C ARG A 219 -2.29 1.71 -21.03
N LYS A 220 -2.65 2.95 -20.65
CA LYS A 220 -2.15 4.17 -21.29
C LYS A 220 -0.67 4.39 -20.98
N GLU A 221 -0.23 4.07 -19.76
CA GLU A 221 1.17 4.17 -19.33
C GLU A 221 2.06 3.07 -19.94
N ASN A 222 1.61 1.82 -19.86
CA ASN A 222 2.28 0.62 -20.34
C ASN A 222 1.27 -0.33 -21.02
N PRO A 223 1.15 -0.31 -22.36
CA PRO A 223 0.20 -1.14 -23.09
C PRO A 223 0.38 -2.65 -22.90
N LYS A 224 1.58 -3.10 -22.50
CA LYS A 224 1.88 -4.52 -22.28
C LYS A 224 1.26 -5.08 -21.00
N LEU A 225 0.91 -4.22 -20.03
CA LEU A 225 0.26 -4.60 -18.76
C LEU A 225 0.96 -5.75 -18.03
N ASN A 226 2.29 -5.72 -17.99
CA ASN A 226 3.14 -6.82 -17.54
C ASN A 226 4.07 -6.44 -16.38
N ASP A 227 3.72 -5.38 -15.64
CA ASP A 227 4.44 -4.92 -14.46
C ASP A 227 3.75 -5.35 -13.15
N SER A 228 4.45 -5.14 -12.03
CA SER A 228 3.98 -5.51 -10.69
C SER A 228 2.65 -4.86 -10.31
N ASP A 229 2.41 -3.62 -10.75
CA ASP A 229 1.18 -2.89 -10.44
C ASP A 229 -0.02 -3.55 -11.15
N CYS A 230 0.17 -3.92 -12.42
CA CYS A 230 -0.83 -4.66 -13.19
C CYS A 230 -1.18 -6.00 -12.53
N ARG A 231 -0.18 -6.71 -11.99
CA ARG A 231 -0.41 -7.96 -11.25
C ARG A 231 -1.33 -7.74 -10.04
N ILE A 232 -1.08 -6.71 -9.24
CA ILE A 232 -1.90 -6.36 -8.08
C ILE A 232 -3.33 -5.98 -8.51
N ILE A 233 -3.48 -5.23 -9.59
CA ILE A 233 -4.80 -4.87 -10.13
C ILE A 233 -5.55 -6.10 -10.65
N TYR A 234 -4.90 -6.99 -11.41
CA TYR A 234 -5.52 -8.22 -11.89
C TYR A 234 -5.98 -9.11 -10.74
N HIS A 235 -5.17 -9.29 -9.70
CA HIS A 235 -5.57 -10.01 -8.50
C HIS A 235 -6.85 -9.40 -7.89
N ALA A 236 -6.88 -8.08 -7.68
CA ALA A 236 -8.05 -7.40 -7.10
C ALA A 236 -9.31 -7.54 -7.97
N ILE A 237 -9.17 -7.50 -9.31
CA ILE A 237 -10.26 -7.78 -10.25
C ILE A 237 -10.74 -9.23 -10.10
N SER A 238 -9.84 -10.20 -10.02
CA SER A 238 -10.18 -11.63 -9.86
C SER A 238 -10.98 -11.87 -8.57
N VAL A 239 -10.53 -11.32 -7.45
CA VAL A 239 -11.25 -11.38 -6.16
C VAL A 239 -12.65 -10.78 -6.30
N CYS A 240 -12.80 -9.60 -6.93
CA CYS A 240 -14.11 -9.00 -7.13
C CYS A 240 -15.03 -9.87 -7.99
N LEU A 241 -14.50 -10.48 -9.06
CA LEU A 241 -15.24 -11.38 -9.94
C LEU A 241 -15.72 -12.63 -9.18
N ASN A 242 -14.88 -13.20 -8.31
CA ASN A 242 -15.27 -14.29 -7.41
C ASN A 242 -16.44 -13.89 -6.50
N LYS A 243 -16.38 -12.70 -5.90
CA LYS A 243 -17.45 -12.20 -5.00
C LYS A 243 -18.78 -11.92 -5.70
N ILE A 244 -18.78 -11.73 -7.02
CA ILE A 244 -20.00 -11.59 -7.83
C ILE A 244 -20.32 -12.84 -8.66
N ASN A 245 -19.73 -13.99 -8.29
CA ASN A 245 -19.95 -15.30 -8.90
C ASN A 245 -19.64 -15.39 -10.41
N GLN A 246 -18.72 -14.56 -10.92
CA GLN A 246 -18.21 -14.63 -12.31
C GLN A 246 -16.92 -15.44 -12.37
N PHE A 247 -17.00 -16.72 -12.04
CA PHE A 247 -15.85 -17.58 -11.77
C PHE A 247 -14.94 -17.81 -12.99
N GLU A 248 -15.48 -18.04 -14.18
CA GLU A 248 -14.68 -18.25 -15.40
C GLU A 248 -13.86 -17.00 -15.75
N GLN A 249 -14.45 -15.82 -15.58
CA GLN A 249 -13.72 -14.56 -15.76
C GLN A 249 -12.68 -14.37 -14.65
N ALA A 250 -12.99 -14.74 -13.41
CA ALA A 250 -12.05 -14.66 -12.28
C ALA A 250 -10.80 -15.51 -12.55
N ILE A 251 -10.97 -16.74 -13.09
CA ILE A 251 -9.88 -17.63 -13.51
C ILE A 251 -9.04 -16.96 -14.59
N SER A 252 -9.66 -16.49 -15.68
CA SER A 252 -8.94 -15.86 -16.79
C SER A 252 -8.14 -14.63 -16.34
N ILE A 253 -8.66 -13.84 -15.40
CA ILE A 253 -7.96 -12.68 -14.85
C ILE A 253 -6.85 -13.10 -13.87
N ALA A 254 -7.07 -14.10 -13.03
CA ALA A 254 -6.04 -14.63 -12.14
C ALA A 254 -4.84 -15.17 -12.93
N GLU A 255 -5.09 -15.89 -14.03
CA GLU A 255 -4.02 -16.40 -14.91
C GLU A 255 -3.18 -15.27 -15.53
N LYS A 256 -3.79 -14.12 -15.82
CA LYS A 256 -3.03 -12.93 -16.26
C LYS A 256 -2.13 -12.38 -15.16
N ALA A 257 -2.59 -12.37 -13.91
CA ALA A 257 -1.74 -11.99 -12.78
C ALA A 257 -0.59 -13.00 -12.56
N MET A 258 -0.86 -14.30 -12.70
CA MET A 258 0.13 -15.37 -12.56
C MET A 258 1.21 -15.34 -13.66
N ALA A 259 0.85 -14.91 -14.87
CA ALA A 259 1.79 -14.76 -15.98
C ALA A 259 2.81 -13.62 -15.78
N ILE A 260 2.53 -12.70 -14.84
CA ILE A 260 3.46 -11.65 -14.45
C ILE A 260 4.34 -12.20 -13.33
N ILE A 261 5.65 -12.32 -13.60
CA ILE A 261 6.62 -12.92 -12.69
C ILE A 261 6.42 -12.35 -11.28
N PRO A 262 6.06 -13.18 -10.28
CA PRO A 262 5.91 -12.71 -8.92
C PRO A 262 7.27 -12.25 -8.42
N SER A 263 7.37 -11.01 -7.95
CA SER A 263 8.44 -10.65 -7.04
C SER A 263 8.14 -11.31 -5.70
N TRP A 264 8.77 -12.46 -5.46
CA TRP A 264 8.86 -13.16 -4.16
C TRP A 264 7.51 -13.65 -3.58
N GLY A 265 7.18 -14.92 -3.84
CA GLY A 265 6.30 -15.71 -2.97
C GLY A 265 4.90 -15.15 -2.71
N ASP A 266 4.31 -14.42 -3.66
CA ASP A 266 2.92 -13.99 -3.58
C ASP A 266 2.04 -14.95 -4.40
N TYR A 267 1.23 -15.73 -3.70
CA TYR A 267 0.36 -16.77 -4.27
C TYR A 267 -1.13 -16.36 -4.30
N THR A 268 -1.44 -15.10 -4.00
CA THR A 268 -2.82 -14.61 -3.93
C THR A 268 -3.61 -14.74 -5.26
N PRO A 269 -3.00 -14.62 -6.46
CA PRO A 269 -3.70 -14.96 -7.70
C PRO A 269 -4.03 -16.45 -7.85
N THR A 270 -3.10 -17.33 -7.44
CA THR A 270 -3.30 -18.79 -7.46
C THR A 270 -4.45 -19.19 -6.53
N GLU A 271 -4.52 -18.56 -5.35
CA GLU A 271 -5.63 -18.74 -4.42
C GLU A 271 -6.96 -18.31 -5.04
N SER A 272 -7.01 -17.13 -5.66
CA SER A 272 -8.20 -16.62 -6.33
C SER A 272 -8.69 -17.53 -7.46
N LYS A 273 -7.76 -18.11 -8.23
CA LYS A 273 -8.06 -19.14 -9.24
C LYS A 273 -8.59 -20.42 -8.60
N GLY A 274 -7.94 -20.93 -7.56
CA GLY A 274 -8.36 -22.13 -6.83
C GLY A 274 -9.78 -22.01 -6.26
N TYR A 275 -10.11 -20.86 -5.65
CA TYR A 275 -11.45 -20.57 -5.17
C TYR A 275 -12.48 -20.61 -6.30
N ALA A 276 -12.20 -19.94 -7.42
CA ALA A 276 -13.09 -19.94 -8.58
C ALA A 276 -13.34 -21.35 -9.14
N LEU A 277 -12.28 -22.17 -9.23
CA LEU A 277 -12.35 -23.56 -9.68
C LEU A 277 -13.19 -24.42 -8.73
N MET A 278 -13.03 -24.24 -7.42
CA MET A 278 -13.84 -24.91 -6.40
C MET A 278 -15.32 -24.58 -6.58
N GLN A 279 -15.67 -23.31 -6.77
CA GLN A 279 -17.07 -22.89 -6.99
C GLN A 279 -17.66 -23.44 -8.29
N LEU A 280 -16.82 -23.64 -9.32
CA LEU A 280 -17.20 -24.33 -10.57
C LEU A 280 -17.19 -25.86 -10.46
N LYS A 281 -16.95 -26.43 -9.27
CA LYS A 281 -16.85 -27.87 -9.00
C LYS A 281 -15.74 -28.58 -9.78
N ARG A 282 -14.71 -27.84 -10.20
CA ARG A 282 -13.47 -28.36 -10.80
C ARG A 282 -12.49 -28.65 -9.68
N TYR A 283 -12.84 -29.63 -8.84
CA TYR A 283 -12.22 -29.84 -7.54
C TYR A 283 -10.76 -30.27 -7.64
N GLU A 284 -10.41 -31.10 -8.62
CA GLU A 284 -9.04 -31.57 -8.84
C GLU A 284 -8.11 -30.38 -9.16
N GLU A 285 -8.52 -29.51 -10.09
CA GLU A 285 -7.76 -28.32 -10.45
C GLU A 285 -7.69 -27.29 -9.31
N ALA A 286 -8.73 -27.19 -8.49
CA ALA A 286 -8.72 -26.36 -7.29
C ALA A 286 -7.70 -26.87 -6.26
N ILE A 287 -7.66 -28.19 -6.03
CA ILE A 287 -6.68 -28.84 -5.16
C ILE A 287 -5.26 -28.60 -5.66
N GLU A 288 -5.02 -28.73 -6.97
CA GLU A 288 -3.71 -28.42 -7.57
C GLU A 288 -3.27 -26.98 -7.28
N CYS A 289 -4.19 -26.01 -7.39
CA CYS A 289 -3.90 -24.62 -7.05
C CYS A 289 -3.50 -24.49 -5.57
N PHE A 290 -4.27 -25.08 -4.65
CA PHE A 290 -3.94 -24.99 -3.22
C PHE A 290 -2.64 -25.73 -2.86
N ASP A 291 -2.37 -26.88 -3.48
CA ASP A 291 -1.12 -27.62 -3.29
C ASP A 291 0.11 -26.85 -3.80
N GLU A 292 -0.04 -26.07 -4.86
CA GLU A 292 1.01 -25.14 -5.29
C GLU A 292 1.35 -24.11 -4.21
N ILE A 293 0.33 -23.53 -3.56
CA ILE A 293 0.52 -22.56 -2.46
C ILE A 293 1.21 -23.24 -1.27
N LEU A 294 0.73 -24.42 -0.86
CA LEU A 294 1.28 -25.16 0.28
C LEU A 294 2.74 -25.58 0.04
N LYS A 295 3.12 -25.83 -1.21
CA LYS A 295 4.47 -26.25 -1.58
C LYS A 295 5.46 -25.09 -1.62
N HIS A 296 5.01 -23.89 -1.97
CA HIS A 296 5.91 -22.80 -2.33
C HIS A 296 5.77 -21.52 -1.51
N SER A 297 4.62 -21.27 -0.86
CA SER A 297 4.47 -20.09 -0.05
C SER A 297 5.23 -20.22 1.28
N LEU A 298 5.91 -19.15 1.66
CA LEU A 298 6.57 -19.01 2.97
C LEU A 298 5.72 -18.16 3.93
N LYS A 299 4.59 -17.62 3.46
CA LYS A 299 3.71 -16.78 4.27
C LYS A 299 2.73 -17.68 5.02
N ARG A 300 2.82 -17.64 6.36
CA ARG A 300 1.93 -18.40 7.25
C ARG A 300 0.45 -18.22 6.88
N ARG A 301 0.06 -16.98 6.59
CA ARG A 301 -1.31 -16.64 6.19
C ARG A 301 -1.73 -17.35 4.91
N ASP A 302 -0.95 -17.24 3.83
CA ASP A 302 -1.26 -17.91 2.56
C ASP A 302 -1.39 -19.43 2.73
N ILE A 303 -0.50 -20.04 3.53
CA ILE A 303 -0.55 -21.48 3.85
C ILE A 303 -1.85 -21.82 4.59
N ALA A 304 -2.22 -21.03 5.60
CA ALA A 304 -3.44 -21.26 6.38
C ALA A 304 -4.72 -21.18 5.53
N TYR A 305 -4.83 -20.17 4.66
CA TYR A 305 -5.97 -20.03 3.74
C TYR A 305 -5.98 -21.12 2.67
N ALA A 306 -4.83 -21.56 2.16
CA ALA A 306 -4.76 -22.69 1.24
C ALA A 306 -5.21 -24.01 1.89
N LEU A 307 -4.80 -24.29 3.13
CA LEU A 307 -5.30 -25.43 3.91
C LEU A 307 -6.82 -25.35 4.13
N TYR A 308 -7.32 -24.17 4.47
CA TYR A 308 -8.75 -23.92 4.68
C TYR A 308 -9.56 -24.19 3.41
N ASN A 309 -9.19 -23.55 2.30
CA ASN A 309 -9.91 -23.70 1.04
C ASN A 309 -9.81 -25.13 0.50
N LYS A 310 -8.65 -25.78 0.65
CA LYS A 310 -8.51 -27.20 0.33
C LYS A 310 -9.47 -28.04 1.18
N ALA A 311 -9.61 -27.78 2.47
CA ALA A 311 -10.59 -28.47 3.31
C ALA A 311 -12.04 -28.27 2.85
N CYS A 312 -12.41 -27.07 2.40
CA CYS A 312 -13.73 -26.84 1.79
C CYS A 312 -13.95 -27.74 0.56
N VAL A 313 -12.93 -27.91 -0.30
CA VAL A 313 -12.99 -28.86 -1.44
C VAL A 313 -13.21 -30.29 -0.95
N PHE A 314 -12.44 -30.77 0.04
CA PHE A 314 -12.62 -32.13 0.59
C PHE A 314 -14.01 -32.32 1.23
N THR A 315 -14.58 -31.26 1.81
CA THR A 315 -15.94 -31.27 2.35
C THR A 315 -16.97 -31.47 1.23
N PHE A 316 -16.82 -30.77 0.10
CA PHE A 316 -17.68 -30.98 -1.08
C PHE A 316 -17.54 -32.38 -1.68
N LEU A 317 -16.35 -32.98 -1.58
CA LEU A 317 -16.08 -34.37 -1.97
C LEU A 317 -16.56 -35.41 -0.93
N LYS A 318 -17.12 -34.97 0.21
CA LYS A 318 -17.57 -35.81 1.34
C LYS A 318 -16.44 -36.61 2.00
N GLN A 319 -15.21 -36.13 1.88
CA GLN A 319 -14.01 -36.67 2.51
C GLN A 319 -13.77 -35.90 3.82
N TYR A 320 -14.60 -36.20 4.81
CA TYR A 320 -14.72 -35.40 6.03
C TYR A 320 -13.50 -35.52 6.96
N ASP A 321 -12.89 -36.71 7.05
CA ASP A 321 -11.71 -36.92 7.89
C ASP A 321 -10.52 -36.07 7.41
N GLU A 322 -10.27 -36.04 6.10
CA GLU A 322 -9.25 -35.20 5.49
C GLU A 322 -9.57 -33.71 5.65
N ALA A 323 -10.82 -33.31 5.44
CA ALA A 323 -11.25 -31.92 5.62
C ALA A 323 -11.02 -31.44 7.06
N VAL A 324 -11.41 -32.22 8.07
CA VAL A 324 -11.21 -31.86 9.49
C VAL A 324 -9.73 -31.76 9.85
N ALA A 325 -8.88 -32.66 9.34
CA ALA A 325 -7.44 -32.59 9.56
C ALA A 325 -6.82 -31.31 8.97
N LEU A 326 -7.25 -30.93 7.75
CA LEU A 326 -6.81 -29.70 7.10
C LEU A 326 -7.30 -28.43 7.82
N LEU A 327 -8.56 -28.41 8.29
CA LEU A 327 -9.10 -27.30 9.08
C LEU A 327 -8.35 -27.14 10.40
N TYR A 328 -8.03 -28.25 11.07
CA TYR A 328 -7.24 -28.21 12.30
C TYR A 328 -5.86 -27.58 12.07
N ALA A 329 -5.17 -27.97 11.00
CA ALA A 329 -3.88 -27.39 10.63
C ALA A 329 -4.01 -25.91 10.27
N SER A 330 -5.07 -25.53 9.54
CA SER A 330 -5.37 -24.14 9.17
C SER A 330 -5.60 -23.26 10.41
N PHE A 331 -6.46 -23.68 11.34
CA PHE A 331 -6.78 -22.92 12.56
C PHE A 331 -5.60 -22.79 13.52
N HIS A 332 -4.68 -23.77 13.52
CA HIS A 332 -3.44 -23.66 14.26
C HIS A 332 -2.52 -22.55 13.72
N MET A 333 -2.60 -22.29 12.42
CA MET A 333 -1.84 -21.22 11.78
C MET A 333 -2.53 -19.86 11.93
N GLU A 334 -3.82 -19.76 11.64
CA GLU A 334 -4.57 -18.49 11.73
C GLU A 334 -5.87 -18.74 12.50
N LYS A 335 -5.93 -18.29 13.76
CA LYS A 335 -7.05 -18.57 14.66
C LYS A 335 -8.33 -17.87 14.23
N GLU A 336 -8.19 -16.73 13.55
CA GLU A 336 -9.30 -15.92 13.04
C GLU A 336 -10.17 -16.68 12.04
N LEU A 337 -9.58 -17.64 11.30
CA LEU A 337 -10.29 -18.50 10.35
C LEU A 337 -11.36 -19.38 11.00
N VAL A 338 -11.27 -19.62 12.31
CA VAL A 338 -12.30 -20.35 13.05
C VAL A 338 -13.64 -19.62 13.01
N ASN A 339 -13.64 -18.29 13.04
CA ASN A 339 -14.86 -17.50 12.94
C ASN A 339 -15.42 -17.50 11.52
N GLU A 340 -14.55 -17.51 10.50
CA GLU A 340 -14.96 -17.65 9.10
C GLU A 340 -15.64 -19.01 8.88
N ALA A 341 -15.03 -20.09 9.36
CA ALA A 341 -15.54 -21.46 9.24
C ALA A 341 -16.98 -21.65 9.76
N ARG A 342 -17.34 -20.96 10.83
CA ARG A 342 -18.69 -21.05 11.44
C ARG A 342 -19.80 -20.52 10.55
N HIS A 343 -19.47 -19.64 9.61
CA HIS A 343 -20.42 -18.98 8.73
C HIS A 343 -20.25 -19.39 7.26
N ASP A 344 -19.29 -20.28 6.98
CA ASP A 344 -19.02 -20.79 5.64
C ASP A 344 -19.94 -21.97 5.33
N GLU A 345 -20.83 -21.78 4.35
CA GLU A 345 -21.79 -22.78 3.91
C GLU A 345 -21.12 -24.08 3.44
N ALA A 346 -19.89 -24.00 2.89
CA ALA A 346 -19.14 -25.17 2.47
C ALA A 346 -18.85 -26.13 3.63
N LEU A 347 -18.73 -25.60 4.84
CA LEU A 347 -18.33 -26.36 6.04
C LEU A 347 -19.51 -26.72 6.95
N PHE A 348 -20.75 -26.34 6.59
CA PHE A 348 -21.94 -26.69 7.37
C PHE A 348 -22.08 -28.19 7.69
N PRO A 349 -21.75 -29.13 6.78
CA PRO A 349 -21.77 -30.56 7.09
C PRO A 349 -20.82 -30.96 8.23
N LEU A 350 -19.77 -30.18 8.49
CA LEU A 350 -18.72 -30.45 9.47
C LEU A 350 -18.87 -29.68 10.78
N ILE A 351 -19.81 -28.73 10.89
CA ILE A 351 -19.93 -27.87 12.09
C ILE A 351 -20.07 -28.71 13.37
N ASN A 352 -20.94 -29.72 13.36
CA ASN A 352 -21.15 -30.58 14.53
C ASN A 352 -19.89 -31.37 14.88
N GLU A 353 -19.21 -31.93 13.87
CA GLU A 353 -17.99 -32.70 14.09
C GLU A 353 -16.84 -31.83 14.63
N LEU A 354 -16.71 -30.60 14.13
CA LEU A 354 -15.76 -29.60 14.63
C LEU A 354 -16.06 -29.16 16.07
N GLN A 355 -17.34 -29.13 16.46
CA GLN A 355 -17.77 -28.87 17.85
C GLN A 355 -17.50 -30.07 18.76
N ASP A 356 -17.86 -31.28 18.32
CA ASP A 356 -17.70 -32.53 19.07
C ASP A 356 -16.22 -32.82 19.36
N LYS A 357 -15.34 -32.56 18.39
CA LYS A 357 -13.88 -32.66 18.55
C LYS A 357 -13.26 -31.50 19.35
N ASN A 358 -14.08 -30.59 19.90
CA ASN A 358 -13.67 -29.36 20.59
C ASN A 358 -12.73 -28.46 19.79
N ILE A 359 -12.68 -28.59 18.46
CA ILE A 359 -11.74 -27.86 17.62
C ILE A 359 -12.11 -26.37 17.61
N LEU A 360 -13.39 -26.06 17.41
CA LEU A 360 -13.86 -24.66 17.47
C LEU A 360 -13.64 -24.05 18.86
N THR A 361 -13.95 -24.80 19.91
CA THR A 361 -13.84 -24.34 21.31
C THR A 361 -12.39 -24.12 21.76
N THR A 362 -11.44 -24.89 21.21
CA THR A 362 -10.02 -24.82 21.56
C THR A 362 -9.37 -23.53 21.06
N TYR A 363 -9.80 -23.02 19.91
CA TYR A 363 -9.21 -21.83 19.29
C TYR A 363 -9.99 -20.53 19.54
N LEU A 364 -11.20 -20.61 20.11
CA LEU A 364 -12.05 -19.47 20.48
C LEU A 364 -11.81 -18.95 21.92
N ARG A 365 -10.98 -19.62 22.71
CA ARG A 365 -10.49 -19.15 24.02
C ARG A 365 -9.11 -18.52 23.87
#